data_AF-A0A2Z5X1B1-F1
#
_entry.id   AF-A0A2Z5X1B1-F1
#
_cell.length_a   1.000
_cell.length_b   1.000
_cell.length_c   1.000
_cell.angle_alpha   90.00
_cell.angle_beta   90.00
_cell.angle_gamma   90.00
#
_symmetry.space_group_name_H-M   'P 1'
#
loop_
_entity.id
_entity.type
_entity.pdbx_description
1 polymer ?
#
loop_
_entity_poly.entity_id
_entity_poly.type
_entity_poly.pdbx_seq_one_letter_code
_entity_poly.pdbx_strand_id
1 'polypeptide(L)' 'MNVSQRKAEAAANHKANLSASIKRRMEVARSNNDTNLLNVLEQEMKQLGLN' A
#
# COMPACT_ATOMS: atom_id res chain seq x y z
N MET A 1 -3.45 -25.81 10.29
CA MET A 1 -2.72 -24.62 9.80
C MET A 1 -1.55 -24.31 10.73
N ASN A 2 -0.31 -24.47 10.27
CA ASN A 2 0.88 -24.26 11.09
C ASN A 2 1.07 -22.76 11.41
N VAL A 3 1.62 -22.42 12.58
CA VAL A 3 1.93 -21.04 13.01
C VAL A 3 2.75 -20.29 11.96
N SER A 4 3.72 -20.96 11.32
CA SER A 4 4.54 -20.35 10.26
C SER A 4 3.71 -19.96 9.03
N GLN A 5 2.71 -20.75 8.64
CA GLN A 5 1.80 -20.44 7.53
C GLN A 5 0.91 -19.24 7.88
N ARG A 6 0.37 -19.21 9.11
CA ARG A 6 -0.43 -18.07 9.60
C ARG A 6 0.35 -16.76 9.61
N LYS A 7 1.62 -16.79 10.00
CA LYS A 7 2.50 -15.61 9.97
C LYS A 7 2.77 -15.13 8.55
N ALA A 8 3.03 -16.05 7.62
CA ALA A 8 3.24 -15.72 6.21
C ALA A 8 1.99 -15.08 5.57
N GLU A 9 0.81 -15.64 5.83
CA GLU A 9 -0.45 -15.08 5.35
C GLU A 9 -0.77 -13.74 6.00
N ALA A 10 -0.53 -13.57 7.29
CA ALA A 10 -0.72 -12.29 7.96
C ALA A 10 0.18 -11.20 7.36
N ALA A 11 1.43 -11.51 7.04
CA ALA A 11 2.34 -10.60 6.38
C ALA A 11 1.90 -10.27 4.95
N ALA A 12 1.45 -11.27 4.18
CA ALA A 12 0.91 -11.08 2.83
C ALA A 12 -0.36 -10.20 2.85
N ASN A 13 -1.29 -10.47 3.78
CA ASN A 13 -2.50 -9.69 3.96
C ASN A 13 -2.18 -8.26 4.40
N HIS A 14 -1.23 -8.06 5.31
CA HIS A 14 -0.77 -6.74 5.72
C HIS A 14 -0.22 -5.95 4.52
N LYS A 15 0.63 -6.59 3.70
CA LYS A 15 1.18 -5.99 2.47
C LYS A 15 0.06 -5.63 1.47
N ALA A 16 -0.91 -6.52 1.27
CA ALA A 16 -2.03 -6.30 0.38
C ALA A 16 -2.93 -5.15 0.86
N ASN A 17 -3.23 -5.09 2.16
CA ASN A 17 -4.03 -4.03 2.76
C ASN A 17 -3.34 -2.67 2.65
N LEU A 18 -2.03 -2.61 2.89
CA LEU A 18 -1.25 -1.38 2.71
C LEU A 18 -1.26 -0.92 1.24
N SER A 19 -1.02 -1.84 0.31
CA SER A 19 -1.07 -1.54 -1.13
C SER A 19 -2.45 -1.00 -1.55
N ALA A 20 -3.53 -1.66 -1.12
CA ALA A 20 -4.89 -1.24 -1.43
C ALA A 20 -5.20 0.15 -0.83
N SER A 21 -4.77 0.41 0.40
CA SER A 21 -4.95 1.71 1.05
C SER A 21 -4.22 2.83 0.32
N ILE A 22 -2.95 2.62 -0.04
CA ILE A 22 -2.17 3.63 -0.77
C ILE A 22 -2.76 3.89 -2.16
N LYS A 23 -3.12 2.83 -2.91
CA LYS A 23 -3.78 2.98 -4.22
C LYS A 23 -5.07 3.79 -4.14
N ARG A 24 -5.91 3.52 -3.14
CA ARG A 24 -7.13 4.31 -2.91
C ARG A 24 -6.82 5.77 -2.61
N ARG A 25 -5.80 6.05 -1.78
CA ARG A 25 -5.36 7.43 -1.50
C ARG A 25 -4.85 8.12 -2.78
N MET A 26 -4.13 7.40 -3.65
CA MET A 26 -3.67 7.94 -4.93
C MET A 26 -4.82 8.24 -5.88
N GLU A 27 -5.85 7.40 -5.95
CA GLU A 27 -7.05 7.67 -6.75
C GLU A 27 -7.74 8.95 -6.30
N VAL A 28 -7.93 9.12 -4.99
CA VAL A 28 -8.49 10.37 -4.43
C VAL A 28 -7.59 11.57 -4.72
N ALA A 29 -6.28 11.44 -4.57
CA ALA A 29 -5.33 12.50 -4.88
C ALA A 29 -5.38 12.89 -6.37
N ARG A 30 -5.52 11.92 -7.29
CA ARG A 30 -5.73 12.18 -8.72
C ARG A 30 -7.03 12.94 -8.99
N SER A 31 -8.14 12.51 -8.37
CA SER A 31 -9.43 13.20 -8.51
C SER A 31 -9.37 14.64 -8.00
N ASN A 32 -8.53 14.92 -7.01
CA ASN A 32 -8.35 16.25 -6.43
C ASN A 32 -7.24 17.08 -7.13
N ASN A 33 -6.58 16.55 -8.16
CA ASN A 33 -5.39 17.13 -8.78
C ASN A 33 -4.26 17.47 -7.77
N ASP A 34 -4.17 16.70 -6.68
CA ASP A 34 -3.17 16.89 -5.64
C ASP A 34 -1.87 16.15 -6.02
N THR A 35 -1.05 16.81 -6.83
CA THR A 35 0.23 16.27 -7.32
C THR A 35 1.23 16.07 -6.18
N ASN A 36 1.20 16.89 -5.14
CA ASN A 36 2.11 16.75 -4.00
C ASN A 36 1.81 15.48 -3.22
N LEU A 37 0.53 15.23 -2.95
CA LEU A 37 0.10 14.00 -2.28
C LEU A 37 0.40 12.77 -3.13
N LEU A 38 0.23 12.84 -4.45
CA LEU A 38 0.63 11.74 -5.35
C LEU A 38 2.12 11.40 -5.23
N ASN A 39 2.99 12.41 -5.27
CA ASN A 39 4.43 12.20 -5.16
C ASN A 39 4.82 11.57 -3.82
N VAL A 40 4.18 12.00 -2.72
CA VAL A 40 4.41 11.42 -1.39
C VAL A 40 3.96 9.96 -1.35
N LEU A 41 2.78 9.64 -1.88
CA LEU A 41 2.23 8.29 -1.89
C LEU A 41 3.05 7.33 -2.77
N GLU A 42 3.60 7.80 -3.89
CA GLU A 42 4.51 7.01 -4.73
C GLU A 42 5.82 6.70 -4.01
N GLN A 43 6.38 7.65 -3.26
CA GLN A 43 7.54 7.41 -2.43
C GLN A 43 7.23 6.42 -1.28
N GLU A 44 6.06 6.53 -0.66
CA GLU A 44 5.59 5.60 0.38
C GLU A 44 5.49 4.16 -0.17
N MET A 45 4.91 3.97 -1.37
CA MET A 45 4.87 2.64 -2.03
C MET A 45 6.27 2.07 -2.27
N LYS A 46 7.20 2.89 -2.75
CA LYS A 46 8.58 2.48 -3.04
C LYS A 46 9.31 2.05 -1.76
N GLN A 47 9.18 2.81 -0.67
CA GLN A 47 9.80 2.49 0.62
C GLN A 47 9.26 1.18 1.22
N LEU A 48 7.98 0.91 1.02
CA LEU A 48 7.33 -0.31 1.50
C LEU A 48 7.54 -1.53 0.57
N GLY A 49 8.25 -1.36 -0.57
CA GLY A 49 8.44 -2.43 -1.55
C GLY A 49 7.12 -2.94 -2.15
N LEU A 50 6.17 -2.01 -2.33
CA LEU A 50 4.82 -2.26 -2.87
C LEU A 50 4.72 -2.01 -4.39
N ASN A 51 5.82 -1.63 -5.03
CA ASN A 51 5.93 -1.42 -6.48
C ASN A 51 5.93 -2.75 -7.25
#